data_AF-A0A1J4TAX1-F1
#
_entry.id   AF-A0A1J4TAX1-F1
#
_cell.length_a   1.000
_cell.length_b   1.000
_cell.length_c   1.000
_cell.angle_alpha   90.00
_cell.angle_beta   90.00
_cell.angle_gamma   90.00
#
_symmetry.space_group_name_H-M   'P 1'
#
loop_
_entity.id
_entity.type
_entity.pdbx_description
1 polymer ?
#
loop_
_entity_poly.entity_id
_entity_poly.type
_entity_poly.pdbx_seq_one_letter_code
_entity_poly.pdbx_strand_id
1 'polypeptide(L)'
;MKKLILLLGLLFLLPLTAQAYSANLSVKNPKTANAFLRWNLTPTDTERLARYDLLILDMKNQVNNPELIKRIRQLNPDVTILAYISSQEIRHDTAIHPEVTLRQKMFARLPESWYLRDTDNFKISFWDQTWMINITDSAPLDKNERFNDYLPRFIDEEILSSGLWDGIFYDNLWDSVSWLNNGNVDLDGDGYRESAGELDQAWQAGVLKILQATRNRVGYDYILMANSSSFQDYQPYLNGRMFEDFPSLYEADGTWQGNIGSYQAIRNYNVRPNIYIFNSTNAPQDNYSKMRYGLASALMFDDVYDSFDNSIYDHGQTWWYDEYNFSLGRALNLAYQLTGDKNSNNIWRRDFVNGMVLLNNSLSEQSFAIEAGYRKIYGAQDPVVNSGGELTEVIIGPRDALVLQKVLGVQNIYLKNYYRYQVYNASGEQIYNNYQWGSDAYKNGELVRPEKDNKVSKIKDRSVMLNGTRVEGSPTSTAAAIKIYNAKNKLVGIFKAYPDNLKSGVRVALGDMNGDGQMEIAALPVYGAPQLKIFSLRGKLLNEFWLGFTADRYYYDLTMFDVNSDKLAEVMVTRW
;
A
#
# COMPACT_ATOMS: atom_id res chain seq x y z
N MET A 1 -9.38 60.76 -32.90
CA MET A 1 -10.03 60.20 -31.69
C MET A 1 -10.36 58.73 -31.95
N LYS A 2 -9.44 57.82 -31.61
CA LYS A 2 -9.65 56.37 -31.67
C LYS A 2 -9.89 55.89 -30.24
N LYS A 3 -11.06 55.30 -29.95
CA LYS A 3 -11.32 54.62 -28.68
C LYS A 3 -10.69 53.23 -28.75
N LEU A 4 -9.77 52.99 -27.84
CA LEU A 4 -9.10 51.71 -27.58
C LEU A 4 -10.03 50.88 -26.70
N ILE A 5 -10.49 49.71 -27.18
CA ILE A 5 -11.09 48.68 -26.32
C ILE A 5 -9.99 47.68 -26.01
N LEU A 6 -9.52 47.70 -24.77
CA LEU A 6 -8.56 46.74 -24.22
C LEU A 6 -9.36 45.52 -23.76
N LEU A 7 -9.32 44.41 -24.51
CA LEU A 7 -9.78 43.11 -24.03
C LEU A 7 -8.62 42.47 -23.25
N LEU A 8 -8.62 42.62 -21.93
CA LEU A 8 -7.76 41.87 -21.03
C LEU A 8 -8.34 40.45 -20.90
N GLY A 9 -7.80 39.50 -21.66
CA GLY A 9 -8.01 38.09 -21.43
C GLY A 9 -7.29 37.67 -20.15
N LEU A 10 -8.04 37.48 -19.05
CA LEU A 10 -7.57 36.74 -17.90
C LEU A 10 -7.40 35.27 -18.32
N LEU A 11 -6.18 34.90 -18.67
CA LEU A 11 -5.73 33.51 -18.60
C LEU A 11 -5.66 33.14 -17.12
N PHE A 12 -6.69 32.47 -16.62
CA PHE A 12 -6.59 31.68 -15.39
C PHE A 12 -5.52 30.61 -15.62
N LEU A 13 -4.31 30.88 -15.14
CA LEU A 13 -3.32 29.85 -14.85
C LEU A 13 -3.91 29.01 -13.70
N LEU A 14 -4.72 28.01 -14.05
CA LEU A 14 -5.04 26.92 -13.13
C LEU A 14 -3.71 26.32 -12.65
N PRO A 15 -3.51 26.12 -11.33
CA PRO A 15 -2.32 25.48 -10.82
C PRO A 15 -2.29 24.05 -11.36
N LEU A 16 -1.36 23.80 -12.27
CA LEU A 16 -1.08 22.50 -12.89
C LEU A 16 -0.33 21.56 -11.92
N THR A 17 -0.71 21.57 -10.64
CA THR A 17 0.06 20.92 -9.56
C THR A 17 -0.77 20.04 -8.61
N ALA A 18 -1.95 19.59 -9.02
CA ALA A 18 -2.69 18.54 -8.29
C ALA A 18 -2.96 17.28 -9.15
N GLN A 19 -2.92 17.40 -10.48
CA GLN A 19 -3.30 16.30 -11.38
C GLN A 19 -2.16 15.30 -11.64
N ALA A 20 -0.91 15.68 -11.39
CA ALA A 20 0.24 14.79 -11.51
C ALA A 20 0.45 13.88 -10.29
N TYR A 21 -0.02 14.28 -9.10
CA TYR A 21 0.04 13.43 -7.89
C TYR A 21 -1.05 12.34 -7.89
N SER A 22 -2.14 12.56 -8.62
CA SER A 22 -3.25 11.61 -8.78
C SER A 22 -2.95 10.43 -9.72
N ALA A 23 -1.91 10.50 -10.55
CA ALA A 23 -1.54 9.40 -11.47
C ALA A 23 -0.54 8.41 -10.87
N ASN A 24 0.20 8.80 -9.82
CA ASN A 24 1.22 7.96 -9.19
C ASN A 24 0.68 7.08 -8.03
N LEU A 25 -0.57 7.25 -7.62
CA LEU A 25 -1.21 6.43 -6.57
C LEU A 25 -1.83 5.11 -7.10
N SER A 26 -1.49 4.67 -8.32
CA SER A 26 -2.18 3.57 -9.01
C SER A 26 -1.29 2.71 -9.91
N VAL A 27 -0.20 2.16 -9.37
CA VAL A 27 0.49 1.01 -10.02
C VAL A 27 0.73 -0.15 -9.04
N LYS A 28 1.01 0.15 -7.76
CA LYS A 28 1.34 -0.86 -6.75
C LYS A 28 0.09 -1.54 -6.17
N ASN A 29 -0.05 -2.84 -6.41
CA ASN A 29 -1.01 -3.72 -5.75
C ASN A 29 -0.26 -4.99 -5.28
N PRO A 30 -0.48 -5.46 -4.03
CA PRO A 30 -1.39 -4.89 -3.04
C PRO A 30 -0.87 -3.60 -2.38
N LYS A 31 -1.81 -2.81 -1.86
CA LYS A 31 -1.55 -1.66 -0.98
C LYS A 31 -1.63 -2.11 0.46
N THR A 32 -0.61 -1.80 1.25
CA THR A 32 -0.43 -2.36 2.58
C THR A 32 -0.39 -1.27 3.65
N ALA A 33 -1.14 -1.47 4.72
CA ALA A 33 -1.14 -0.61 5.90
C ALA A 33 -0.76 -1.39 7.16
N ASN A 34 -0.24 -0.69 8.16
CA ASN A 34 0.00 -1.26 9.49
C ASN A 34 -0.29 -0.22 10.58
N ALA A 35 -1.15 -0.59 11.53
CA ALA A 35 -1.26 0.11 12.79
C ALA A 35 -0.24 -0.49 13.77
N PHE A 36 0.73 0.33 14.18
CA PHE A 36 1.75 -0.05 15.16
C PHE A 36 1.68 0.89 16.36
N LEU A 37 0.93 0.47 17.38
CA LEU A 37 0.55 1.32 18.51
C LEU A 37 1.44 1.14 19.75
N ARG A 38 2.58 0.45 19.63
CA ARG A 38 3.57 0.37 20.71
C ARG A 38 4.22 1.74 20.92
N TRP A 39 4.42 2.10 22.19
CA TRP A 39 5.00 3.40 22.57
C TRP A 39 6.51 3.48 22.39
N ASN A 40 7.14 2.34 22.08
CA ASN A 40 8.57 2.24 21.82
C ASN A 40 8.85 1.50 20.52
N LEU A 41 9.25 2.24 19.49
CA LEU A 41 9.78 1.69 18.24
C LEU A 41 11.21 1.16 18.46
N THR A 42 11.52 0.00 17.89
CA THR A 42 12.89 -0.51 17.84
C THR A 42 13.49 -0.33 16.44
N PRO A 43 14.83 -0.40 16.28
CA PRO A 43 15.46 -0.45 14.96
C PRO A 43 14.98 -1.62 14.10
N THR A 44 14.66 -2.77 14.72
CA THR A 44 14.11 -3.93 14.01
C THR A 44 12.70 -3.65 13.49
N ASP A 45 11.84 -3.02 14.31
CA ASP A 45 10.50 -2.62 13.87
C ASP A 45 10.59 -1.60 12.75
N THR A 46 11.51 -0.65 12.84
CA THR A 46 11.77 0.39 11.83
C THR A 46 12.03 -0.23 10.45
N GLU A 47 12.96 -1.19 10.35
CA GLU A 47 13.29 -1.85 9.08
C GLU A 47 12.11 -2.69 8.55
N ARG A 48 11.29 -3.27 9.44
CA ARG A 48 10.11 -4.05 9.05
C ARG A 48 8.94 -3.18 8.60
N LEU A 49 8.67 -2.09 9.31
CA LEU A 49 7.57 -1.15 9.08
C LEU A 49 7.81 -0.31 7.83
N ALA A 50 9.07 -0.04 7.46
CA ALA A 50 9.40 0.67 6.23
C ALA A 50 8.91 -0.04 4.95
N ARG A 51 8.53 -1.31 5.02
CA ARG A 51 7.99 -2.06 3.87
C ARG A 51 6.54 -1.72 3.52
N TYR A 52 5.78 -1.14 4.46
CA TYR A 52 4.38 -0.79 4.26
C TYR A 52 4.22 0.53 3.51
N ASP A 53 3.06 0.72 2.88
CA ASP A 53 2.71 1.94 2.16
C ASP A 53 2.10 3.01 3.09
N LEU A 54 1.37 2.55 4.11
CA LEU A 54 0.71 3.39 5.10
C LEU A 54 1.00 2.89 6.52
N LEU A 55 1.45 3.79 7.39
CA LEU A 55 1.71 3.50 8.80
C LEU A 55 0.83 4.39 9.68
N ILE A 56 0.22 3.78 10.70
CA ILE A 56 -0.42 4.48 11.80
C ILE A 56 0.41 4.20 13.04
N LEU A 57 1.12 5.21 13.54
CA LEU A 57 2.01 5.06 14.70
C LEU A 57 1.46 5.83 15.88
N ASP A 58 1.67 5.31 17.09
CA ASP A 58 1.34 6.04 18.30
C ASP A 58 2.07 7.39 18.33
N MET A 59 1.34 8.49 18.54
CA MET A 59 1.88 9.86 18.52
C MET A 59 3.10 10.03 19.42
N LYS A 60 3.24 9.25 20.49
CA LYS A 60 4.38 9.31 21.42
C LYS A 60 5.71 9.03 20.76
N ASN A 61 5.73 8.27 19.67
CA ASN A 61 6.98 7.96 18.97
C ASN A 61 7.65 9.22 18.41
N GLN A 62 6.96 10.35 18.25
CA GLN A 62 7.62 11.62 17.92
C GLN A 62 8.57 12.11 19.02
N VAL A 63 8.29 11.77 20.28
CA VAL A 63 9.13 12.16 21.42
C VAL A 63 10.12 11.05 21.74
N ASN A 64 9.63 9.81 21.81
CA ASN A 64 10.44 8.68 22.25
C ASN A 64 11.44 8.24 21.17
N ASN A 65 11.03 8.27 19.90
CA ASN A 65 11.75 7.65 18.78
C ASN A 65 11.74 8.49 17.48
N PRO A 66 11.94 9.82 17.52
CA PRO A 66 11.83 10.67 16.32
C PRO A 66 12.80 10.26 15.20
N GLU A 67 14.02 9.86 15.56
CA GLU A 67 15.03 9.43 14.58
C GLU A 67 14.65 8.11 13.88
N LEU A 68 13.87 7.25 14.54
CA LEU A 68 13.38 6.02 13.92
C LEU A 68 12.25 6.31 12.92
N ILE A 69 11.35 7.26 13.21
CA ILE A 69 10.36 7.72 12.22
C ILE A 69 11.06 8.30 10.98
N LYS A 70 12.09 9.13 11.19
CA LYS A 70 12.91 9.65 10.07
C LYS A 70 13.62 8.54 9.30
N ARG A 71 14.10 7.50 10.00
CA ARG A 71 14.74 6.33 9.36
C ARG A 71 13.76 5.53 8.51
N ILE A 72 12.51 5.36 8.94
CA ILE A 72 11.45 4.74 8.12
C ILE A 72 11.33 5.50 6.78
N ARG A 73 11.25 6.83 6.80
CA ARG A 73 11.18 7.65 5.57
C ARG A 73 12.45 7.56 4.71
N GLN A 74 13.62 7.38 5.31
CA GLN A 74 14.85 7.17 4.54
C GLN A 74 14.85 5.83 3.80
N LEU A 75 14.25 4.80 4.41
CA LEU A 75 14.13 3.46 3.83
C LEU A 75 13.02 3.38 2.79
N ASN A 76 11.92 4.09 3.03
CA ASN A 76 10.78 4.19 2.13
C ASN A 76 10.34 5.67 2.03
N PRO A 77 10.84 6.40 1.04
CA PRO A 77 10.48 7.81 0.83
C PRO A 77 9.01 8.05 0.49
N ASP A 78 8.30 7.02 0.00
CA ASP A 78 6.91 7.11 -0.43
C ASP A 78 5.91 6.72 0.68
N VAL A 79 6.40 6.32 1.86
CA VAL A 79 5.55 5.93 3.00
C VAL A 79 4.71 7.11 3.49
N THR A 80 3.43 6.85 3.72
CA THR A 80 2.55 7.75 4.46
C THR A 80 2.55 7.36 5.94
N ILE A 81 2.78 8.31 6.85
CA ILE A 81 2.80 8.07 8.29
C ILE A 81 1.81 9.00 9.00
N LEU A 82 0.80 8.41 9.64
CA LEU A 82 -0.22 9.12 10.41
C LEU A 82 0.03 8.96 11.92
N ALA A 83 -0.21 10.05 12.66
CA ALA A 83 -0.22 9.99 14.12
C ALA A 83 -1.55 9.45 14.63
N TYR A 84 -1.51 8.37 15.40
CA TYR A 84 -2.67 7.84 16.13
C TYR A 84 -3.03 8.76 17.31
N ILE A 85 -4.30 9.17 17.37
CA ILE A 85 -4.88 10.00 18.43
C ILE A 85 -6.22 9.38 18.86
N SER A 86 -6.39 9.05 20.15
CA SER A 86 -7.72 8.74 20.69
C SER A 86 -8.50 10.04 20.82
N SER A 87 -9.64 10.12 20.14
CA SER A 87 -10.36 11.37 19.91
C SER A 87 -11.47 11.64 20.91
N GLN A 88 -11.93 10.61 21.64
CA GLN A 88 -13.08 10.69 22.55
C GLN A 88 -12.78 10.14 23.95
N GLU A 89 -11.57 9.60 24.14
CA GLU A 89 -11.13 9.01 25.41
C GLU A 89 -9.69 9.43 25.75
N ILE A 90 -9.36 9.31 27.03
CA ILE A 90 -8.00 9.50 27.50
C ILE A 90 -7.65 8.51 28.60
N ARG A 91 -6.44 7.97 28.55
CA ARG A 91 -5.89 7.16 29.63
C ARG A 91 -5.70 7.98 30.90
N HIS A 92 -6.17 7.46 32.03
CA HIS A 92 -6.03 8.14 33.33
C HIS A 92 -4.85 7.63 34.17
N ASP A 93 -4.13 6.62 33.69
CA ASP A 93 -2.92 6.08 34.30
C ASP A 93 -1.62 6.72 33.76
N THR A 94 -1.72 7.83 33.03
CA THR A 94 -0.57 8.48 32.37
C THR A 94 0.55 8.89 33.34
N ALA A 95 0.23 9.12 34.62
CA ALA A 95 1.21 9.51 35.64
C ALA A 95 2.24 8.41 35.97
N ILE A 96 1.90 7.13 35.77
CA ILE A 96 2.81 6.01 36.08
C ILE A 96 3.66 5.58 34.86
N HIS A 97 3.44 6.19 33.70
CA HIS A 97 4.15 5.89 32.45
C HIS A 97 4.95 7.12 32.00
N PRO A 98 6.20 7.33 32.43
CA PRO A 98 6.98 8.55 32.12
C PRO A 98 7.24 8.77 30.63
N GLU A 99 7.15 7.73 29.80
CA GLU A 99 7.36 7.74 28.35
C GLU A 99 6.15 8.29 27.55
N VAL A 100 5.09 8.75 28.23
CA VAL A 100 3.80 9.13 27.62
C VAL A 100 3.56 10.63 27.61
N THR A 101 4.62 11.43 27.52
CA THR A 101 4.64 12.87 27.78
C THR A 101 3.56 13.68 27.06
N LEU A 102 3.26 13.39 25.79
CA LEU A 102 2.18 14.08 25.06
C LEU A 102 0.79 13.77 25.63
N ARG A 103 0.55 12.51 26.02
CA ARG A 103 -0.70 12.13 26.70
C ARG A 103 -0.78 12.72 28.10
N GLN A 104 0.35 12.81 28.83
CA GLN A 104 0.40 13.53 30.11
C GLN A 104 0.07 15.00 29.94
N LYS A 105 0.62 15.66 28.90
CA LYS A 105 0.32 17.06 28.57
C LYS A 105 -1.16 17.25 28.23
N MET A 106 -1.73 16.36 27.41
CA MET A 106 -3.15 16.37 27.10
C MET A 106 -4.00 16.18 28.35
N PHE A 107 -3.68 15.19 29.18
CA PHE A 107 -4.38 14.88 30.43
C PHE A 107 -4.33 16.03 31.42
N ALA A 108 -3.18 16.68 31.59
CA ALA A 108 -3.01 17.81 32.49
C ALA A 108 -3.82 19.05 32.09
N ARG A 109 -4.24 19.17 30.82
CA ARG A 109 -5.11 20.26 30.35
C ARG A 109 -6.59 20.01 30.65
N LEU A 110 -7.02 18.75 30.81
CA LEU A 110 -8.44 18.42 30.95
C LEU A 110 -8.94 18.80 32.36
N PRO A 111 -9.87 19.77 32.48
CA PRO A 111 -10.55 20.02 33.74
C PRO A 111 -11.52 18.89 34.06
N GLU A 112 -11.86 18.74 35.35
CA GLU A 112 -12.82 17.72 35.81
C GLU A 112 -14.21 17.83 35.15
N SER A 113 -14.59 19.02 34.70
CA SER A 113 -15.87 19.29 34.04
C SER A 113 -15.96 18.80 32.60
N TRP A 114 -14.85 18.40 31.97
CA TRP A 114 -14.86 17.91 30.58
C TRP A 114 -15.02 16.39 30.46
N TYR A 115 -14.95 15.64 31.57
CA TYR A 115 -15.21 14.21 31.50
C TYR A 115 -16.70 13.94 31.30
N LEU A 116 -17.03 12.93 30.49
CA LEU A 116 -18.40 12.46 30.33
C LEU A 116 -18.84 11.77 31.62
N ARG A 117 -20.06 12.06 32.08
CA ARG A 117 -20.57 11.56 33.35
C ARG A 117 -21.95 10.93 33.21
N ASP A 118 -22.29 10.14 34.22
CA ASP A 118 -23.65 9.66 34.43
C ASP A 118 -24.42 10.57 35.39
N THR A 119 -25.71 10.27 35.60
CA THR A 119 -26.60 11.05 36.48
C THR A 119 -26.21 11.02 37.95
N ASP A 120 -25.36 10.06 38.36
CA ASP A 120 -24.80 9.97 39.72
C ASP A 120 -23.44 10.70 39.83
N ASN A 121 -23.05 11.44 38.77
CA ASN A 121 -21.82 12.22 38.64
C ASN A 121 -20.53 11.36 38.59
N PHE A 122 -20.63 10.06 38.27
CA PHE A 122 -19.48 9.21 38.02
C PHE A 122 -18.95 9.37 36.60
N LYS A 123 -17.61 9.31 36.43
CA LYS A 123 -16.98 9.35 35.10
C LYS A 123 -17.26 8.04 34.37
N ILE A 124 -17.59 8.15 33.09
CA ILE A 124 -17.85 6.99 32.24
C ILE A 124 -16.55 6.54 31.55
N SER A 125 -16.39 5.23 31.39
CA SER A 125 -15.29 4.58 30.69
C SER A 125 -15.84 3.56 29.70
N PHE A 126 -15.30 3.51 28.49
CA PHE A 126 -15.55 2.40 27.56
C PHE A 126 -14.40 1.40 27.60
N TRP A 127 -13.16 1.87 27.42
CA TRP A 127 -11.97 1.02 27.57
C TRP A 127 -11.41 1.03 29.00
N ASP A 128 -10.78 -0.09 29.39
CA ASP A 128 -10.07 -0.17 30.66
C ASP A 128 -9.00 0.93 30.78
N GLN A 129 -8.88 1.52 31.97
CA GLN A 129 -7.92 2.59 32.30
C GLN A 129 -8.10 3.90 31.52
N THR A 130 -9.26 4.11 30.88
CA THR A 130 -9.59 5.35 30.18
C THR A 130 -10.77 6.07 30.82
N TRP A 131 -10.90 7.37 30.54
CA TRP A 131 -12.13 8.13 30.78
C TRP A 131 -12.61 8.72 29.47
N MET A 132 -13.93 8.65 29.26
CA MET A 132 -14.62 9.32 28.18
C MET A 132 -14.59 10.83 28.40
N ILE A 133 -14.44 11.58 27.32
CA ILE A 133 -14.43 13.03 27.32
C ILE A 133 -15.72 13.52 26.68
N ASN A 134 -16.39 14.47 27.33
CA ASN A 134 -17.54 15.14 26.76
C ASN A 134 -17.08 16.08 25.64
N ILE A 135 -17.24 15.63 24.40
CA ILE A 135 -16.83 16.34 23.19
C ILE A 135 -17.91 17.32 22.67
N THR A 136 -19.03 17.45 23.39
CA THR A 136 -20.19 18.21 22.92
C THR A 136 -20.11 19.68 23.32
N ASP A 137 -20.94 20.52 22.71
CA ASP A 137 -21.09 21.92 23.15
C ASP A 137 -21.92 22.07 24.45
N SER A 138 -22.48 20.98 24.98
CA SER A 138 -23.10 20.95 26.31
C SER A 138 -22.07 20.94 27.45
N ALA A 139 -20.83 20.50 27.17
CA ALA A 139 -19.77 20.51 28.17
C ALA A 139 -19.52 21.93 28.73
N PRO A 140 -19.26 22.10 30.04
CA PRO A 140 -18.92 23.41 30.60
C PRO A 140 -17.64 24.00 29.99
N LEU A 141 -17.66 25.30 29.73
CA LEU A 141 -16.47 26.03 29.28
C LEU A 141 -15.41 26.07 30.39
N ASP A 142 -14.15 25.82 30.02
CA ASP A 142 -12.99 26.12 30.85
C ASP A 142 -12.01 26.98 30.05
N LYS A 143 -11.70 28.16 30.59
CA LYS A 143 -10.87 29.18 29.90
C LYS A 143 -11.40 29.52 28.50
N ASN A 144 -12.72 29.62 28.36
CA ASN A 144 -13.44 29.89 27.11
C ASN A 144 -13.26 28.82 26.02
N GLU A 145 -12.94 27.59 26.39
CA GLU A 145 -12.81 26.47 25.46
C GLU A 145 -13.57 25.25 25.98
N ARG A 146 -13.87 24.32 25.08
CA ARG A 146 -14.24 22.94 25.37
C ARG A 146 -13.21 21.99 24.78
N PHE A 147 -13.36 20.69 25.05
CA PHE A 147 -12.47 19.70 24.45
C PHE A 147 -12.52 19.71 22.90
N ASN A 148 -13.70 19.94 22.33
CA ASN A 148 -13.88 20.06 20.87
C ASN A 148 -13.23 21.31 20.24
N ASP A 149 -12.81 22.30 21.04
CA ASP A 149 -11.95 23.42 20.63
C ASP A 149 -10.47 23.09 20.87
N TYR A 150 -10.18 22.41 21.99
CA TYR A 150 -8.82 22.11 22.43
C TYR A 150 -8.13 21.05 21.57
N LEU A 151 -8.78 19.93 21.26
CA LEU A 151 -8.17 18.82 20.53
C LEU A 151 -7.63 19.26 19.14
N PRO A 152 -8.39 19.99 18.31
CA PRO A 152 -7.88 20.55 17.06
C PRO A 152 -6.62 21.40 17.23
N ARG A 153 -6.57 22.23 18.28
CA ARG A 153 -5.40 23.05 18.60
C ARG A 153 -4.21 22.19 19.01
N PHE A 154 -4.42 21.21 19.88
CA PHE A 154 -3.36 20.29 20.31
C PHE A 154 -2.76 19.53 19.12
N ILE A 155 -3.60 19.08 18.19
CA ILE A 155 -3.15 18.41 16.96
C ILE A 155 -2.25 19.30 16.12
N ASP A 156 -2.66 20.54 15.88
CA ASP A 156 -1.87 21.53 15.13
C ASP A 156 -0.55 21.86 15.87
N GLU A 157 -0.66 22.33 17.11
CA GLU A 157 0.46 22.94 17.85
C GLU A 157 1.44 21.92 18.44
N GLU A 158 1.02 20.70 18.76
CA GLU A 158 1.85 19.70 19.45
C GLU A 158 2.16 18.46 18.61
N ILE A 159 1.30 18.11 17.65
CA ILE A 159 1.47 16.89 16.85
C ILE A 159 2.04 17.22 15.47
N LEU A 160 1.29 17.93 14.64
CA LEU A 160 1.67 18.22 13.25
C LEU A 160 2.84 19.21 13.18
N SER A 161 2.97 20.12 14.15
CA SER A 161 4.11 21.04 14.25
C SER A 161 5.47 20.34 14.37
N SER A 162 5.51 19.06 14.76
CA SER A 162 6.74 18.25 14.78
C SER A 162 7.36 18.03 13.40
N GLY A 163 6.56 18.14 12.33
CA GLY A 163 7.00 17.88 10.96
C GLY A 163 7.26 16.39 10.64
N LEU A 164 6.86 15.46 11.52
CA LEU A 164 7.09 14.02 11.32
C LEU A 164 5.93 13.28 10.63
N TRP A 165 4.74 13.88 10.64
CA TRP A 165 3.48 13.22 10.26
C TRP A 165 2.91 13.78 8.97
N ASP A 166 2.34 12.90 8.14
CA ASP A 166 1.57 13.28 6.95
C ASP A 166 0.09 13.55 7.29
N GLY A 167 -0.31 13.28 8.53
CA GLY A 167 -1.69 13.42 8.95
C GLY A 167 -2.02 12.76 10.28
N ILE A 168 -3.31 12.65 10.57
CA ILE A 168 -3.87 12.14 11.82
C ILE A 168 -4.80 10.96 11.52
N PHE A 169 -4.65 9.93 12.35
CA PHE A 169 -5.62 8.86 12.47
C PHE A 169 -6.38 9.05 13.79
N TYR A 170 -7.64 9.47 13.69
CA TYR A 170 -8.54 9.61 14.82
C TYR A 170 -9.15 8.27 15.17
N ASP A 171 -8.79 7.76 16.35
CA ASP A 171 -9.40 6.57 16.91
C ASP A 171 -10.62 6.90 17.76
N ASN A 172 -11.52 5.92 17.92
CA ASN A 172 -12.80 6.06 18.59
C ASN A 172 -13.61 7.26 18.08
N LEU A 173 -13.63 7.51 16.76
CA LEU A 173 -14.37 8.61 16.17
C LEU A 173 -15.85 8.22 15.98
N TRP A 174 -16.52 7.82 17.05
CA TRP A 174 -17.92 7.38 17.02
C TRP A 174 -18.87 8.54 16.72
N ASP A 175 -19.94 8.24 15.96
CA ASP A 175 -21.06 9.14 15.65
C ASP A 175 -22.28 8.96 16.56
N SER A 176 -22.13 8.17 17.62
CA SER A 176 -23.16 7.98 18.63
C SER A 176 -22.52 7.64 19.97
N VAL A 177 -23.22 7.98 21.06
CA VAL A 177 -22.83 7.69 22.44
C VAL A 177 -24.01 7.19 23.28
N SER A 178 -25.23 7.19 22.74
CA SER A 178 -26.46 6.80 23.45
C SER A 178 -26.49 5.34 23.95
N TRP A 179 -25.67 4.47 23.37
CA TRP A 179 -25.51 3.07 23.77
C TRP A 179 -24.61 2.89 24.99
N LEU A 180 -23.75 3.88 25.29
CA LEU A 180 -22.75 3.80 26.33
C LEU A 180 -23.40 3.84 27.72
N ASN A 181 -22.82 3.12 28.69
CA ASN A 181 -23.31 3.06 30.07
C ASN A 181 -24.81 2.74 30.19
N ASN A 182 -25.33 1.86 29.31
CA ASN A 182 -26.75 1.53 29.20
C ASN A 182 -27.66 2.77 28.96
N GLY A 183 -27.13 3.79 28.28
CA GLY A 183 -27.81 5.06 28.02
C GLY A 183 -27.90 5.98 29.25
N ASN A 184 -27.17 5.68 30.32
CA ASN A 184 -27.06 6.58 31.47
C ASN A 184 -25.90 7.56 31.26
N VAL A 185 -26.17 8.62 30.50
CA VAL A 185 -25.22 9.69 30.17
C VAL A 185 -25.91 11.02 30.48
N ASP A 186 -25.20 11.89 31.18
CA ASP A 186 -25.57 13.26 31.51
C ASP A 186 -24.54 14.21 30.85
N LEU A 187 -24.93 14.86 29.75
CA LEU A 187 -24.08 15.71 28.94
C LEU A 187 -23.93 17.12 29.50
N ASP A 188 -24.95 17.66 30.15
CA ASP A 188 -24.94 19.06 30.62
C ASP A 188 -24.75 19.21 32.13
N GLY A 189 -24.78 18.11 32.88
CA GLY A 189 -24.53 18.03 34.31
C GLY A 189 -25.72 18.49 35.16
N ASP A 190 -26.94 18.46 34.63
CA ASP A 190 -28.16 18.84 35.35
C ASP A 190 -28.68 17.73 36.29
N GLY A 191 -28.06 16.54 36.27
CA GLY A 191 -28.41 15.38 37.07
C GLY A 191 -29.48 14.48 36.43
N TYR A 192 -29.86 14.76 35.19
CA TYR A 192 -30.78 13.94 34.40
C TYR A 192 -30.08 13.40 33.17
N ARG A 193 -30.47 12.20 32.74
CA ARG A 193 -29.97 11.63 31.48
C ARG A 193 -30.67 12.29 30.30
N GLU A 194 -29.94 12.59 29.23
CA GLU A 194 -30.56 12.99 27.98
C GLU A 194 -31.21 11.81 27.24
N SER A 195 -32.10 12.12 26.30
CA SER A 195 -32.62 11.10 25.40
C SER A 195 -31.55 10.63 24.40
N ALA A 196 -31.70 9.40 23.88
CA ALA A 196 -30.76 8.86 22.89
C ALA A 196 -30.57 9.78 21.66
N GLY A 197 -31.64 10.43 21.20
CA GLY A 197 -31.56 11.36 20.07
C GLY A 197 -30.80 12.64 20.40
N GLU A 198 -30.99 13.19 21.60
CA GLU A 198 -30.24 14.36 22.07
C GLU A 198 -28.75 14.02 22.24
N LEU A 199 -28.44 12.86 22.84
CA LEU A 199 -27.07 12.37 23.01
C LEU A 199 -26.35 12.26 21.67
N ASP A 200 -26.92 11.52 20.72
CA ASP A 200 -26.25 11.24 19.46
C ASP A 200 -26.15 12.49 18.58
N GLN A 201 -27.17 13.36 18.59
CA GLN A 201 -27.10 14.63 17.86
C GLN A 201 -26.04 15.57 18.42
N ALA A 202 -25.94 15.69 19.75
CA ALA A 202 -24.92 16.51 20.40
C ALA A 202 -23.51 15.94 20.17
N TRP A 203 -23.37 14.61 20.20
CA TRP A 203 -22.11 13.93 19.91
C TRP A 203 -21.66 14.16 18.46
N GLN A 204 -22.57 14.00 17.49
CA GLN A 204 -22.31 14.27 16.08
C GLN A 204 -21.88 15.71 15.83
N ALA A 205 -22.56 16.68 16.45
CA ALA A 205 -22.18 18.07 16.37
C ALA A 205 -20.79 18.33 16.96
N GLY A 206 -20.44 17.69 18.08
CA GLY A 206 -19.12 17.76 18.71
C GLY A 206 -18.00 17.23 17.81
N VAL A 207 -18.18 16.04 17.23
CA VAL A 207 -17.22 15.46 16.27
C VAL A 207 -17.08 16.33 15.03
N LEU A 208 -18.20 16.78 14.45
CA LEU A 208 -18.19 17.65 13.27
C LEU A 208 -17.41 18.93 13.55
N LYS A 209 -17.61 19.54 14.72
CA LYS A 209 -16.86 20.72 15.16
C LYS A 209 -15.36 20.43 15.28
N ILE A 210 -14.96 19.28 15.84
CA ILE A 210 -13.54 18.86 15.89
C ILE A 210 -12.96 18.77 14.48
N LEU A 211 -13.64 18.09 13.56
CA LEU A 211 -13.15 17.90 12.19
C LEU A 211 -13.03 19.23 11.43
N GLN A 212 -14.05 20.09 11.52
CA GLN A 212 -14.06 21.43 10.93
C GLN A 212 -12.94 22.30 11.50
N ALA A 213 -12.81 22.35 12.82
CA ALA A 213 -11.79 23.14 13.50
C ALA A 213 -10.38 22.63 13.15
N THR A 214 -10.16 21.32 13.06
CA THR A 214 -8.87 20.79 12.61
C THR A 214 -8.56 21.23 11.19
N ARG A 215 -9.51 21.07 10.25
CA ARG A 215 -9.31 21.52 8.85
C ARG A 215 -9.09 23.02 8.73
N ASN A 216 -9.76 23.84 9.54
CA ASN A 216 -9.54 25.29 9.56
C ASN A 216 -8.12 25.67 10.01
N ARG A 217 -7.49 24.86 10.86
CA ARG A 217 -6.13 25.10 11.35
C ARG A 217 -5.06 24.57 10.41
N VAL A 218 -5.25 23.36 9.89
CA VAL A 218 -4.17 22.62 9.20
C VAL A 218 -4.39 22.53 7.69
N GLY A 219 -5.56 22.89 7.20
CA GLY A 219 -5.93 22.81 5.79
C GLY A 219 -6.22 21.38 5.31
N TYR A 220 -6.19 21.21 3.99
CA TYR A 220 -6.53 19.97 3.30
C TYR A 220 -5.30 19.19 2.79
N ASP A 221 -4.09 19.69 3.06
CA ASP A 221 -2.83 19.05 2.66
C ASP A 221 -2.49 17.85 3.56
N TYR A 222 -2.95 17.86 4.82
CA TYR A 222 -2.79 16.74 5.74
C TYR A 222 -3.89 15.67 5.56
N ILE A 223 -3.51 14.40 5.71
CA ILE A 223 -4.45 13.27 5.67
C ILE A 223 -5.18 13.16 7.00
N LEU A 224 -6.52 13.14 7.00
CA LEU A 224 -7.31 12.83 8.20
C LEU A 224 -8.09 11.54 7.98
N MET A 225 -7.85 10.53 8.80
CA MET A 225 -8.56 9.26 8.77
C MET A 225 -9.30 9.00 10.08
N ALA A 226 -10.41 8.28 9.99
CA ALA A 226 -11.19 7.85 11.14
C ALA A 226 -11.08 6.33 11.37
N ASN A 227 -11.11 5.90 12.63
CA ASN A 227 -11.62 4.59 13.00
C ASN A 227 -13.11 4.71 13.34
N SER A 228 -13.88 3.65 13.07
CA SER A 228 -15.28 3.44 13.52
C SER A 228 -16.46 4.01 12.71
N SER A 229 -16.50 5.27 12.26
CA SER A 229 -17.77 5.86 11.74
C SER A 229 -17.89 6.05 10.23
N SER A 230 -19.02 5.59 9.65
CA SER A 230 -19.47 5.86 8.27
C SER A 230 -20.43 7.04 8.18
N PHE A 231 -20.55 7.87 9.22
CA PHE A 231 -21.47 9.00 9.21
C PHE A 231 -21.12 9.99 8.11
N GLN A 232 -22.07 10.26 7.21
CA GLN A 232 -21.83 10.96 5.94
C GLN A 232 -21.28 12.38 6.14
N ASP A 233 -21.75 13.10 7.16
CA ASP A 233 -21.38 14.51 7.34
C ASP A 233 -19.95 14.71 7.84
N TYR A 234 -19.29 13.66 8.34
CA TYR A 234 -17.86 13.69 8.67
C TYR A 234 -16.98 13.59 7.43
N GLN A 235 -17.47 12.94 6.39
CA GLN A 235 -16.67 12.51 5.24
C GLN A 235 -16.06 13.69 4.45
N PRO A 236 -16.74 14.85 4.27
CA PRO A 236 -16.13 16.04 3.64
C PRO A 236 -14.86 16.58 4.33
N TYR A 237 -14.54 16.10 5.53
CA TYR A 237 -13.33 16.48 6.28
C TYR A 237 -12.32 15.34 6.39
N LEU A 238 -12.67 14.12 5.96
CA LEU A 238 -11.85 12.92 6.08
C LEU A 238 -11.39 12.43 4.70
N ASN A 239 -10.17 11.91 4.64
CA ASN A 239 -9.63 11.19 3.49
C ASN A 239 -10.16 9.74 3.41
N GLY A 240 -10.75 9.23 4.48
CA GLY A 240 -11.43 7.94 4.54
C GLY A 240 -11.38 7.35 5.94
N ARG A 241 -11.56 6.04 6.06
CA ARG A 241 -11.62 5.36 7.36
C ARG A 241 -11.04 3.95 7.36
N MET A 242 -10.74 3.46 8.54
CA MET A 242 -10.54 2.05 8.81
C MET A 242 -11.88 1.35 9.10
N PHE A 243 -12.04 0.15 8.54
CA PHE A 243 -13.01 -0.85 8.97
C PHE A 243 -12.22 -1.89 9.76
N GLU A 244 -12.33 -1.85 11.09
CA GLU A 244 -11.56 -2.67 12.03
C GLU A 244 -12.26 -3.99 12.31
N ASP A 245 -11.47 -5.06 12.44
CA ASP A 245 -11.92 -6.46 12.38
C ASP A 245 -12.82 -6.75 11.17
N PHE A 246 -12.39 -6.26 9.99
CA PHE A 246 -13.14 -6.38 8.75
C PHE A 246 -13.48 -7.85 8.41
N PRO A 247 -14.74 -8.17 8.04
CA PRO A 247 -15.90 -7.27 8.03
C PRO A 247 -16.34 -6.89 9.45
N SER A 248 -16.45 -5.59 9.72
CA SER A 248 -16.76 -5.07 11.05
C SER A 248 -18.18 -5.46 11.44
N LEU A 249 -18.34 -6.17 12.56
CA LEU A 249 -19.63 -6.70 13.02
C LEU A 249 -20.66 -5.61 13.36
N TYR A 250 -20.17 -4.43 13.74
CA TYR A 250 -20.98 -3.26 14.12
C TYR A 250 -21.30 -2.34 12.93
N GLU A 251 -20.77 -2.63 11.74
CA GLU A 251 -21.04 -1.83 10.54
C GLU A 251 -22.17 -2.47 9.73
N ALA A 252 -23.23 -1.69 9.45
CA ALA A 252 -24.42 -2.14 8.73
C ALA A 252 -25.02 -3.43 9.34
N ASP A 253 -25.01 -4.54 8.61
CA ASP A 253 -25.50 -5.86 9.06
C ASP A 253 -24.36 -6.81 9.48
N GLY A 254 -23.13 -6.29 9.62
CA GLY A 254 -21.94 -7.07 9.95
C GLY A 254 -21.44 -7.98 8.83
N THR A 255 -22.11 -7.98 7.67
CA THR A 255 -21.69 -8.79 6.53
C THR A 255 -20.66 -8.06 5.68
N TRP A 256 -19.93 -8.81 4.85
CA TRP A 256 -19.07 -8.23 3.83
C TRP A 256 -19.85 -7.27 2.92
N GLN A 257 -21.04 -7.68 2.45
CA GLN A 257 -21.89 -6.85 1.59
C GLN A 257 -22.31 -5.55 2.28
N GLY A 258 -22.71 -5.60 3.56
CA GLY A 258 -23.06 -4.41 4.34
C GLY A 258 -21.88 -3.45 4.48
N ASN A 259 -20.71 -3.97 4.87
CA ASN A 259 -19.48 -3.18 5.01
C ASN A 259 -19.06 -2.52 3.68
N ILE A 260 -19.09 -3.28 2.57
CA ILE A 260 -18.80 -2.73 1.23
C ILE A 260 -19.84 -1.67 0.83
N GLY A 261 -21.12 -1.90 1.14
CA GLY A 261 -22.19 -0.92 0.90
C GLY A 261 -21.93 0.39 1.64
N SER A 262 -21.56 0.32 2.92
CA SER A 262 -21.17 1.49 3.72
C SER A 262 -19.98 2.23 3.12
N TYR A 263 -18.89 1.53 2.78
CA TYR A 263 -17.73 2.12 2.10
C TYR A 263 -18.12 2.83 0.79
N GLN A 264 -18.93 2.18 -0.05
CA GLN A 264 -19.36 2.74 -1.33
C GLN A 264 -20.27 3.97 -1.16
N ALA A 265 -21.09 4.01 -0.11
CA ALA A 265 -21.97 5.14 0.18
C ALA A 265 -21.18 6.40 0.54
N ILE A 266 -20.05 6.27 1.25
CA ILE A 266 -19.30 7.43 1.76
C ILE A 266 -18.19 7.93 0.83
N ARG A 267 -17.61 7.05 0.00
CA ARG A 267 -16.35 7.34 -0.74
C ARG A 267 -16.36 8.52 -1.68
N ASN A 268 -17.53 9.00 -2.09
CA ASN A 268 -17.64 10.16 -2.98
C ASN A 268 -17.68 11.49 -2.22
N TYR A 269 -17.88 11.46 -0.91
CA TYR A 269 -17.88 12.65 -0.05
C TYR A 269 -16.49 12.95 0.53
N ASN A 270 -15.60 11.95 0.54
CA ASN A 270 -14.27 12.08 1.14
C ASN A 270 -13.35 13.06 0.40
N VAL A 271 -12.48 13.71 1.17
CA VAL A 271 -11.35 14.49 0.69
C VAL A 271 -10.42 13.59 -0.11
N ARG A 272 -9.95 14.05 -1.27
CA ARG A 272 -8.98 13.32 -2.09
C ARG A 272 -7.55 13.53 -1.57
N PRO A 273 -6.67 12.51 -1.62
CA PRO A 273 -6.93 11.14 -2.08
C PRO A 273 -7.80 10.37 -1.07
N ASN A 274 -8.59 9.43 -1.60
CA ASN A 274 -9.32 8.48 -0.76
C ASN A 274 -8.34 7.44 -0.20
N ILE A 275 -8.44 7.17 1.10
CA ILE A 275 -7.62 6.18 1.79
C ILE A 275 -8.53 5.41 2.75
N TYR A 276 -8.75 4.13 2.45
CA TYR A 276 -9.47 3.21 3.32
C TYR A 276 -8.55 2.09 3.77
N ILE A 277 -8.86 1.51 4.92
CA ILE A 277 -8.18 0.32 5.41
C ILE A 277 -9.23 -0.72 5.75
N PHE A 278 -9.08 -1.92 5.20
CA PHE A 278 -9.73 -3.11 5.74
C PHE A 278 -8.72 -3.78 6.65
N ASN A 279 -8.94 -3.65 7.96
CA ASN A 279 -8.06 -4.23 8.96
C ASN A 279 -8.70 -5.51 9.50
N SER A 280 -8.15 -6.66 9.14
CA SER A 280 -8.55 -7.94 9.72
C SER A 280 -7.74 -8.17 11.00
N THR A 281 -8.41 -8.59 12.09
CA THR A 281 -7.75 -8.78 13.40
C THR A 281 -8.15 -10.11 14.02
N ASN A 282 -8.01 -10.29 15.33
CA ASN A 282 -8.58 -11.38 16.13
C ASN A 282 -8.21 -12.78 15.60
N ALA A 283 -6.97 -12.93 15.13
CA ALA A 283 -6.44 -14.18 14.61
C ALA A 283 -4.91 -14.23 14.75
N PRO A 284 -4.32 -15.42 14.91
CA PRO A 284 -2.88 -15.57 14.97
C PRO A 284 -2.24 -15.29 13.59
N GLN A 285 -0.93 -15.03 13.60
CA GLN A 285 -0.15 -14.71 12.40
C GLN A 285 -0.30 -15.74 11.28
N ASP A 286 -0.43 -17.02 11.64
CA ASP A 286 -0.50 -18.15 10.73
C ASP A 286 -1.92 -18.48 10.23
N ASN A 287 -2.92 -17.65 10.57
CA ASN A 287 -4.25 -17.75 9.96
C ASN A 287 -4.25 -17.11 8.56
N TYR A 288 -3.60 -17.79 7.62
CA TYR A 288 -3.42 -17.30 6.25
C TYR A 288 -4.73 -17.13 5.49
N SER A 289 -5.77 -17.91 5.82
CA SER A 289 -7.08 -17.76 5.20
C SER A 289 -7.76 -16.45 5.60
N LYS A 290 -7.75 -16.08 6.89
CA LYS A 290 -8.32 -14.79 7.33
C LYS A 290 -7.53 -13.61 6.75
N MET A 291 -6.21 -13.71 6.74
CA MET A 291 -5.34 -12.71 6.12
C MET A 291 -5.65 -12.56 4.62
N ARG A 292 -5.67 -13.66 3.84
CA ARG A 292 -5.97 -13.63 2.40
C ARG A 292 -7.37 -13.09 2.12
N TYR A 293 -8.35 -13.38 2.97
CA TYR A 293 -9.70 -12.86 2.85
C TYR A 293 -9.77 -11.32 3.00
N GLY A 294 -9.07 -10.75 4.00
CA GLY A 294 -8.91 -9.30 4.16
C GLY A 294 -8.21 -8.66 2.97
N LEU A 295 -7.05 -9.22 2.59
CA LEU A 295 -6.24 -8.75 1.47
C LEU A 295 -7.01 -8.74 0.15
N ALA A 296 -7.67 -9.86 -0.17
CA ALA A 296 -8.44 -9.97 -1.40
C ALA A 296 -9.65 -9.04 -1.39
N SER A 297 -10.29 -8.82 -0.23
CA SER A 297 -11.37 -7.84 -0.09
C SER A 297 -10.89 -6.41 -0.38
N ALA A 298 -9.71 -6.03 0.12
CA ALA A 298 -9.10 -4.73 -0.18
C ALA A 298 -8.77 -4.60 -1.68
N LEU A 299 -8.18 -5.64 -2.27
CA LEU A 299 -7.82 -5.68 -3.70
C LEU A 299 -9.02 -5.57 -4.65
N MET A 300 -10.26 -5.73 -4.19
CA MET A 300 -11.45 -5.47 -5.00
C MET A 300 -11.61 -3.98 -5.37
N PHE A 301 -10.90 -3.07 -4.69
CA PHE A 301 -11.03 -1.62 -4.83
C PHE A 301 -9.66 -0.93 -5.02
N ASP A 302 -9.66 0.28 -5.58
CA ASP A 302 -8.41 1.01 -5.88
C ASP A 302 -7.87 1.80 -4.70
N ASP A 303 -8.72 2.19 -3.76
CA ASP A 303 -8.44 3.12 -2.66
C ASP A 303 -8.44 2.44 -1.28
N VAL A 304 -8.37 1.11 -1.24
CA VAL A 304 -8.39 0.31 0.00
C VAL A 304 -7.05 -0.38 0.22
N TYR A 305 -6.50 -0.21 1.42
CA TYR A 305 -5.28 -0.84 1.91
C TYR A 305 -5.65 -2.04 2.77
N ASP A 306 -4.85 -3.09 2.70
CA ASP A 306 -4.94 -4.25 3.58
C ASP A 306 -4.12 -4.04 4.85
N SER A 307 -4.66 -4.45 6.01
CA SER A 307 -3.93 -4.50 7.28
C SER A 307 -4.33 -5.77 8.03
N PHE A 308 -3.36 -6.49 8.59
CA PHE A 308 -3.62 -7.68 9.39
C PHE A 308 -2.77 -7.73 10.65
N ASP A 309 -3.41 -7.86 11.81
CA ASP A 309 -2.76 -7.89 13.12
C ASP A 309 -3.52 -8.80 14.10
N ASN A 310 -3.03 -8.87 15.33
CA ASN A 310 -3.42 -9.92 16.27
C ASN A 310 -4.85 -9.75 16.81
N SER A 311 -5.22 -8.55 17.22
CA SER A 311 -6.52 -8.27 17.84
C SER A 311 -6.77 -6.77 17.93
N ILE A 312 -8.03 -6.39 18.12
CA ILE A 312 -8.44 -5.01 18.45
C ILE A 312 -7.82 -4.47 19.77
N TYR A 313 -7.19 -5.34 20.57
CA TYR A 313 -6.51 -4.95 21.81
C TYR A 313 -4.99 -4.82 21.67
N ASP A 314 -4.41 -5.28 20.56
CA ASP A 314 -2.97 -5.34 20.36
C ASP A 314 -2.62 -5.20 18.88
N HIS A 315 -2.29 -3.96 18.50
CA HIS A 315 -1.76 -3.58 17.19
C HIS A 315 -0.23 -3.43 17.26
N GLY A 316 0.46 -4.44 17.79
CA GLY A 316 1.89 -4.42 18.06
C GLY A 316 2.74 -5.20 17.06
N GLN A 317 2.14 -5.67 15.98
CA GLN A 317 2.74 -6.68 15.10
C GLN A 317 3.27 -6.07 13.80
N THR A 318 4.37 -6.64 13.31
CA THR A 318 5.03 -6.27 12.05
C THR A 318 4.96 -7.41 11.02
N TRP A 319 3.83 -8.14 11.02
CA TRP A 319 3.62 -9.38 10.26
C TRP A 319 3.64 -9.14 8.75
N TRP A 320 4.42 -9.95 8.03
CA TRP A 320 4.55 -9.83 6.59
C TRP A 320 4.21 -11.16 5.91
N TYR A 321 3.57 -11.07 4.74
CA TYR A 321 3.03 -12.21 4.03
C TYR A 321 3.61 -12.33 2.61
N ASP A 322 3.71 -13.57 2.12
CA ASP A 322 4.25 -13.89 0.79
C ASP A 322 3.48 -13.15 -0.32
N GLU A 323 2.16 -13.01 -0.16
CA GLU A 323 1.25 -12.29 -1.05
C GLU A 323 1.65 -10.82 -1.22
N TYR A 324 2.18 -10.17 -0.18
CA TYR A 324 2.62 -8.77 -0.24
C TYR A 324 3.88 -8.58 -1.11
N ASN A 325 4.64 -9.65 -1.36
CA ASN A 325 5.83 -9.60 -2.20
C ASN A 325 5.51 -9.72 -3.70
N PHE A 326 4.25 -9.96 -4.06
CA PHE A 326 3.84 -10.13 -5.45
C PHE A 326 3.17 -8.84 -5.96
N SER A 327 3.86 -8.11 -6.84
CA SER A 327 3.24 -6.96 -7.52
C SER A 327 2.25 -7.45 -8.58
N LEU A 328 0.96 -7.35 -8.27
CA LEU A 328 -0.13 -7.58 -9.23
C LEU A 328 -0.10 -6.55 -10.37
N GLY A 329 0.50 -5.37 -10.15
CA GLY A 329 0.45 -4.23 -11.06
C GLY A 329 -0.92 -3.55 -11.05
N ARG A 330 -1.20 -2.70 -12.04
CA ARG A 330 -2.50 -2.02 -12.16
C ARG A 330 -3.65 -3.01 -12.38
N ALA A 331 -4.83 -2.68 -11.86
CA ALA A 331 -6.05 -3.40 -12.19
C ALA A 331 -6.43 -3.20 -13.67
N LEU A 332 -7.00 -4.24 -14.28
CA LEU A 332 -7.49 -4.24 -15.66
C LEU A 332 -9.00 -3.98 -15.72
N ASN A 333 -9.71 -4.25 -14.63
CA ASN A 333 -11.15 -4.08 -14.50
C ASN A 333 -11.57 -3.73 -13.07
N LEU A 334 -12.85 -3.35 -12.94
CA LEU A 334 -13.53 -3.36 -11.65
C LEU A 334 -13.79 -4.82 -11.24
N ALA A 335 -13.83 -5.07 -9.93
CA ALA A 335 -14.21 -6.38 -9.42
C ALA A 335 -15.62 -6.78 -9.88
N TYR A 336 -15.82 -8.06 -10.17
CA TYR A 336 -17.09 -8.63 -10.60
C TYR A 336 -17.29 -10.04 -10.04
N GLN A 337 -18.55 -10.46 -9.90
CA GLN A 337 -18.87 -11.83 -9.50
C GLN A 337 -18.81 -12.77 -10.69
N LEU A 338 -18.29 -13.98 -10.49
CA LEU A 338 -18.38 -15.03 -11.49
C LEU A 338 -19.82 -15.54 -11.57
N THR A 339 -20.46 -15.32 -12.72
CA THR A 339 -21.85 -15.74 -12.98
C THR A 339 -21.85 -16.70 -14.18
N GLY A 340 -21.61 -17.98 -13.96
CA GLY A 340 -21.53 -18.94 -15.07
C GLY A 340 -21.49 -20.40 -14.67
N ASP A 341 -20.89 -20.71 -13.52
CA ASP A 341 -20.90 -22.06 -12.96
C ASP A 341 -21.86 -22.10 -11.76
N LYS A 342 -22.75 -23.12 -11.69
CA LYS A 342 -23.70 -23.29 -10.58
C LYS A 342 -23.00 -23.41 -9.23
N ASN A 343 -21.71 -23.74 -9.25
CA ASN A 343 -20.83 -23.93 -8.09
C ASN A 343 -19.96 -22.70 -7.75
N SER A 344 -20.12 -21.57 -8.46
CA SER A 344 -19.31 -20.34 -8.28
C SER A 344 -20.09 -19.16 -7.67
N ASN A 345 -21.28 -19.41 -7.12
CA ASN A 345 -22.10 -18.39 -6.52
C ASN A 345 -21.35 -17.75 -5.32
N ASN A 346 -21.03 -16.47 -5.40
CA ASN A 346 -20.23 -15.67 -4.43
C ASN A 346 -18.70 -15.71 -4.58
N ILE A 347 -18.18 -16.16 -5.73
CA ILE A 347 -16.79 -15.87 -6.09
C ILE A 347 -16.70 -14.48 -6.73
N TRP A 348 -15.92 -13.61 -6.10
CA TRP A 348 -15.53 -12.33 -6.67
C TRP A 348 -14.18 -12.47 -7.35
N ARG A 349 -14.04 -11.82 -8.51
CA ARG A 349 -12.81 -11.79 -9.29
C ARG A 349 -12.44 -10.35 -9.61
N ARG A 350 -11.13 -10.08 -9.61
CA ARG A 350 -10.55 -8.88 -10.21
C ARG A 350 -9.25 -9.22 -10.92
N ASP A 351 -9.08 -8.70 -12.12
CA ASP A 351 -7.89 -8.95 -12.94
C ASP A 351 -6.91 -7.79 -12.87
N PHE A 352 -5.63 -8.15 -12.92
CA PHE A 352 -4.50 -7.25 -12.88
C PHE A 352 -3.52 -7.59 -14.01
N VAL A 353 -2.58 -6.68 -14.32
CA VAL A 353 -1.60 -6.90 -15.39
C VAL A 353 -0.84 -8.21 -15.18
N ASN A 354 -0.39 -8.49 -13.95
CA ASN A 354 0.48 -9.63 -13.66
C ASN A 354 -0.26 -10.84 -13.10
N GLY A 355 -1.58 -10.77 -12.88
CA GLY A 355 -2.31 -11.82 -12.18
C GLY A 355 -3.80 -11.56 -12.02
N MET A 356 -4.45 -12.37 -11.18
CA MET A 356 -5.84 -12.17 -10.78
C MET A 356 -6.01 -12.44 -9.29
N VAL A 357 -7.08 -11.89 -8.72
CA VAL A 357 -7.49 -12.15 -7.34
C VAL A 357 -8.87 -12.79 -7.37
N LEU A 358 -9.05 -13.86 -6.61
CA LEU A 358 -10.30 -14.59 -6.44
C LEU A 358 -10.68 -14.61 -4.96
N LEU A 359 -11.87 -14.17 -4.62
CA LEU A 359 -12.38 -14.10 -3.24
C LEU A 359 -13.64 -14.95 -3.11
N ASN A 360 -13.61 -15.96 -2.22
CA ASN A 360 -14.79 -16.71 -1.84
C ASN A 360 -15.49 -16.04 -0.65
N ASN A 361 -16.59 -15.35 -0.95
CA ASN A 361 -17.39 -14.67 0.07
C ASN A 361 -18.45 -15.59 0.71
N SER A 362 -18.50 -16.87 0.36
CA SER A 362 -19.46 -17.82 0.94
C SER A 362 -18.94 -18.50 2.21
N LEU A 363 -19.84 -19.16 2.94
CA LEU A 363 -19.53 -20.00 4.11
C LEU A 363 -19.19 -21.45 3.73
N SER A 364 -19.07 -21.76 2.44
CA SER A 364 -18.76 -23.08 1.92
C SER A 364 -17.52 -23.03 1.02
N GLU A 365 -16.80 -24.13 0.94
CA GLU A 365 -15.78 -24.31 -0.10
C GLU A 365 -16.42 -24.18 -1.49
N GLN A 366 -15.72 -23.58 -2.44
CA GLN A 366 -16.15 -23.44 -3.83
C GLN A 366 -15.09 -24.08 -4.74
N SER A 367 -15.56 -24.84 -5.75
CA SER A 367 -14.72 -25.38 -6.81
C SER A 367 -15.27 -24.98 -8.17
N PHE A 368 -14.40 -24.46 -9.04
CA PHE A 368 -14.75 -23.98 -10.37
C PHE A 368 -13.54 -23.95 -11.30
N ALA A 369 -13.80 -23.97 -12.61
CA ALA A 369 -12.75 -23.84 -13.62
C ALA A 369 -12.35 -22.37 -13.86
N ILE A 370 -11.08 -22.16 -14.21
CA ILE A 370 -10.55 -20.89 -14.72
C ILE A 370 -9.85 -21.11 -16.06
N GLU A 371 -9.64 -20.04 -16.82
CA GLU A 371 -8.86 -20.10 -18.03
C GLU A 371 -7.40 -20.52 -17.77
N ALA A 372 -6.78 -21.22 -18.72
CA ALA A 372 -5.37 -21.55 -18.65
C ALA A 372 -4.49 -20.29 -18.68
N GLY A 373 -3.24 -20.44 -18.23
CA GLY A 373 -2.29 -19.33 -18.20
C GLY A 373 -2.19 -18.63 -16.84
N TYR A 374 -2.59 -19.31 -15.76
CA TYR A 374 -2.39 -18.85 -14.38
C TYR A 374 -1.76 -19.94 -13.52
N ARG A 375 -1.06 -19.48 -12.48
CA ARG A 375 -0.45 -20.32 -11.45
C ARG A 375 -0.71 -19.73 -10.07
N LYS A 376 -0.64 -20.54 -9.03
CA LYS A 376 -0.50 -20.08 -7.65
C LYS A 376 0.80 -19.29 -7.50
N ILE A 377 0.83 -18.27 -6.65
CA ILE A 377 2.11 -17.64 -6.26
C ILE A 377 2.99 -18.68 -5.53
N TYR A 378 4.29 -18.44 -5.46
CA TYR A 378 5.21 -19.27 -4.68
C TYR A 378 5.47 -18.61 -3.31
N GLY A 379 5.22 -19.34 -2.24
CA GLY A 379 5.37 -18.87 -0.87
C GLY A 379 5.86 -19.96 0.08
N ALA A 380 6.55 -19.56 1.14
CA ALA A 380 7.06 -20.47 2.17
C ALA A 380 6.13 -20.58 3.38
N GLN A 381 5.23 -19.60 3.58
CA GLN A 381 4.36 -19.53 4.76
C GLN A 381 3.18 -20.51 4.68
N ASP A 382 2.55 -20.61 3.51
CA ASP A 382 1.46 -21.54 3.19
C ASP A 382 1.75 -22.27 1.86
N PRO A 383 2.64 -23.28 1.86
CA PRO A 383 3.10 -23.93 0.62
C PRO A 383 2.00 -24.75 -0.09
N VAL A 384 0.87 -25.03 0.55
CA VAL A 384 -0.27 -25.73 -0.07
C VAL A 384 -1.03 -24.79 -0.99
N VAL A 385 -1.29 -23.57 -0.52
CA VAL A 385 -1.96 -22.54 -1.30
C VAL A 385 -0.99 -21.85 -2.24
N ASN A 386 0.21 -21.50 -1.74
CA ASN A 386 1.24 -20.79 -2.49
C ASN A 386 2.28 -21.77 -3.07
N SER A 387 1.80 -22.80 -3.78
CA SER A 387 2.61 -23.90 -4.28
C SER A 387 3.39 -23.60 -5.58
N GLY A 388 3.08 -22.49 -6.27
CA GLY A 388 3.67 -22.16 -7.58
C GLY A 388 3.09 -22.94 -8.78
N GLY A 389 2.19 -23.90 -8.56
CA GLY A 389 1.65 -24.78 -9.60
C GLY A 389 0.68 -24.07 -10.55
N GLU A 390 0.75 -24.41 -11.84
CA GLU A 390 -0.26 -24.01 -12.83
C GLU A 390 -1.58 -24.73 -12.60
N LEU A 391 -2.69 -24.06 -12.88
CA LEU A 391 -4.03 -24.60 -12.63
C LEU A 391 -5.06 -24.08 -13.62
N THR A 392 -6.04 -24.94 -13.91
CA THR A 392 -7.27 -24.61 -14.66
C THR A 392 -8.53 -24.91 -13.85
N GLU A 393 -8.36 -25.48 -12.66
CA GLU A 393 -9.42 -25.72 -11.67
C GLU A 393 -8.96 -25.15 -10.34
N VAL A 394 -9.86 -24.47 -9.65
CA VAL A 394 -9.59 -23.73 -8.43
C VAL A 394 -10.52 -24.25 -7.33
N ILE A 395 -9.95 -24.49 -6.15
CA ILE A 395 -10.67 -24.78 -4.92
C ILE A 395 -10.33 -23.69 -3.90
N ILE A 396 -11.34 -23.01 -3.37
CA ILE A 396 -11.18 -21.95 -2.37
C ILE A 396 -12.05 -22.28 -1.15
N GLY A 397 -11.44 -22.33 0.03
CA GLY A 397 -12.14 -22.56 1.29
C GLY A 397 -13.16 -21.46 1.62
N PRO A 398 -14.04 -21.69 2.62
CA PRO A 398 -15.02 -20.70 3.05
C PRO A 398 -14.32 -19.45 3.60
N ARG A 399 -14.78 -18.26 3.21
CA ARG A 399 -14.16 -16.98 3.62
C ARG A 399 -12.65 -16.98 3.43
N ASP A 400 -12.20 -17.45 2.26
CA ASP A 400 -10.81 -17.47 1.84
C ASP A 400 -10.67 -16.86 0.44
N ALA A 401 -9.43 -16.69 -0.02
CA ALA A 401 -9.11 -16.12 -1.31
C ALA A 401 -7.82 -16.68 -1.90
N LEU A 402 -7.61 -16.42 -3.19
CA LEU A 402 -6.36 -16.73 -3.90
C LEU A 402 -5.84 -15.50 -4.63
N VAL A 403 -4.53 -15.30 -4.54
CA VAL A 403 -3.77 -14.44 -5.45
C VAL A 403 -3.08 -15.35 -6.45
N LEU A 404 -3.43 -15.19 -7.72
CA LEU A 404 -2.88 -15.99 -8.81
C LEU A 404 -1.98 -15.13 -9.69
N GLN A 405 -0.85 -15.71 -10.07
CA GLN A 405 0.10 -15.10 -10.99
C GLN A 405 -0.20 -15.55 -12.42
N LYS A 406 -0.19 -14.61 -13.37
CA LYS A 406 -0.27 -14.92 -14.80
C LYS A 406 0.97 -15.69 -15.24
N VAL A 407 0.78 -16.81 -15.92
CA VAL A 407 1.83 -17.60 -16.54
C VAL A 407 2.29 -16.87 -17.79
N LEU A 408 3.59 -16.60 -17.84
CA LEU A 408 4.19 -15.89 -18.96
C LEU A 408 4.11 -16.75 -20.22
N GLY A 409 3.63 -16.15 -21.31
CA GLY A 409 3.78 -16.69 -22.65
C GLY A 409 5.23 -16.55 -23.09
N VAL A 410 6.13 -17.39 -22.57
CA VAL A 410 7.55 -17.33 -22.89
C VAL A 410 7.81 -17.95 -24.27
N GLN A 411 7.39 -17.29 -25.33
CA GLN A 411 7.75 -17.66 -26.70
C GLN A 411 8.86 -16.73 -27.18
N ASN A 412 9.89 -17.29 -27.82
CA ASN A 412 11.00 -16.54 -28.42
C ASN A 412 12.03 -15.92 -27.45
N ILE A 413 12.08 -16.38 -26.20
CA ILE A 413 13.08 -15.94 -25.21
C ILE A 413 14.02 -17.09 -24.86
N TYR A 414 15.27 -16.77 -24.53
CA TYR A 414 16.24 -17.75 -24.05
C TYR A 414 16.30 -17.70 -22.53
N LEU A 415 16.02 -18.83 -21.88
CA LEU A 415 16.02 -19.01 -20.43
C LEU A 415 17.04 -20.08 -20.04
N LYS A 416 17.73 -19.94 -18.92
CA LYS A 416 18.43 -21.04 -18.24
C LYS A 416 17.46 -21.99 -17.51
N ASN A 417 17.62 -23.27 -17.73
CA ASN A 417 16.78 -24.31 -17.12
C ASN A 417 16.94 -24.40 -15.60
N TYR A 418 15.83 -24.46 -14.87
CA TYR A 418 15.74 -24.49 -13.40
C TYR A 418 16.28 -23.24 -12.67
N TYR A 419 16.41 -22.10 -13.36
CA TYR A 419 16.81 -20.83 -12.74
C TYR A 419 15.61 -19.98 -12.32
N ARG A 420 15.84 -19.11 -11.33
CA ARG A 420 14.88 -18.08 -10.91
C ARG A 420 15.13 -16.78 -11.67
N TYR A 421 14.04 -16.20 -12.14
CA TYR A 421 13.98 -14.95 -12.87
C TYR A 421 13.28 -13.89 -12.05
N GLN A 422 13.71 -12.65 -12.21
CA GLN A 422 12.95 -11.47 -11.82
C GLN A 422 12.69 -10.62 -13.05
N VAL A 423 11.55 -9.93 -13.10
CA VAL A 423 11.18 -9.09 -14.23
C VAL A 423 10.82 -7.70 -13.74
N TYR A 424 11.33 -6.69 -14.43
CA TYR A 424 11.22 -5.28 -14.08
C TYR A 424 10.74 -4.46 -15.27
N ASN A 425 9.79 -3.55 -15.05
CA ASN A 425 9.36 -2.59 -16.08
C ASN A 425 10.33 -1.39 -16.18
N ALA A 426 10.03 -0.45 -17.08
CA ALA A 426 10.85 0.74 -17.34
C ALA A 426 11.07 1.64 -16.12
N SER A 427 10.10 1.67 -15.19
CA SER A 427 10.15 2.48 -13.97
C SER A 427 11.05 1.88 -12.89
N GLY A 428 11.41 0.59 -13.03
CA GLY A 428 12.10 -0.17 -12.00
C GLY A 428 11.18 -0.93 -11.05
N GLU A 429 9.87 -0.86 -11.27
CA GLU A 429 8.93 -1.73 -10.57
C GLU A 429 9.17 -3.18 -10.96
N GLN A 430 9.33 -4.02 -9.93
CA GLN A 430 9.43 -5.46 -10.10
C GLN A 430 8.03 -6.04 -10.34
N ILE A 431 7.74 -6.41 -11.58
CA ILE A 431 6.44 -6.96 -11.96
C ILE A 431 6.36 -8.49 -11.78
N TYR A 432 7.51 -9.17 -11.68
CA TYR A 432 7.56 -10.59 -11.30
C TYR A 432 8.72 -10.90 -10.36
N ASN A 433 8.43 -11.67 -9.31
CA ASN A 433 9.41 -12.17 -8.37
C ASN A 433 9.54 -13.70 -8.45
N ASN A 434 10.78 -14.19 -8.52
CA ASN A 434 11.15 -15.61 -8.44
C ASN A 434 10.41 -16.54 -9.41
N TYR A 435 10.10 -16.08 -10.63
CA TYR A 435 9.58 -16.97 -11.67
C TYR A 435 10.61 -18.09 -11.90
N GLN A 436 10.23 -19.35 -11.67
CA GLN A 436 11.09 -20.49 -11.93
C GLN A 436 10.64 -21.16 -13.23
N TRP A 437 11.55 -21.26 -14.19
CA TRP A 437 11.34 -21.99 -15.42
C TRP A 437 12.21 -23.23 -15.44
N GLY A 438 11.63 -24.40 -15.71
CA GLY A 438 12.31 -25.69 -15.61
C GLY A 438 11.65 -26.76 -16.47
N SER A 439 12.47 -27.63 -17.06
CA SER A 439 12.06 -28.84 -17.76
C SER A 439 13.10 -29.93 -17.54
N ASP A 440 12.64 -31.15 -17.24
CA ASP A 440 13.50 -32.33 -17.08
C ASP A 440 14.20 -32.75 -18.39
N ALA A 441 13.78 -32.19 -19.52
CA ALA A 441 14.43 -32.44 -20.81
C ALA A 441 15.83 -31.81 -20.93
N TYR A 442 16.18 -30.85 -20.06
CA TYR A 442 17.42 -30.07 -20.17
C TYR A 442 18.24 -30.14 -18.88
N LYS A 443 19.56 -29.96 -18.97
CA LYS A 443 20.42 -29.91 -17.77
C LYS A 443 20.16 -28.65 -16.97
N ASN A 444 20.29 -28.72 -15.66
CA ASN A 444 20.24 -27.52 -14.81
C ASN A 444 21.25 -26.46 -15.31
N GLY A 445 20.78 -25.24 -15.53
CA GLY A 445 21.55 -24.11 -16.04
C GLY A 445 21.80 -24.08 -17.55
N GLU A 446 21.29 -25.05 -18.30
CA GLU A 446 21.34 -25.03 -19.75
C GLU A 446 20.49 -23.89 -20.31
N LEU A 447 21.09 -23.04 -21.17
CA LEU A 447 20.37 -21.98 -21.87
C LEU A 447 19.53 -22.59 -23.00
N VAL A 448 18.23 -22.34 -22.97
CA VAL A 448 17.22 -23.00 -23.79
C VAL A 448 16.15 -22.00 -24.21
N ARG A 449 15.63 -22.19 -25.42
CA ARG A 449 14.50 -21.40 -25.93
C ARG A 449 13.24 -22.25 -25.74
N PRO A 450 12.21 -21.79 -25.00
CA PRO A 450 10.95 -22.51 -24.94
C PRO A 450 10.26 -22.39 -26.31
N GLU A 451 10.36 -23.45 -27.12
CA GLU A 451 9.63 -23.65 -28.37
C GLU A 451 8.93 -25.01 -28.34
N LYS A 452 7.87 -25.17 -29.15
CA LYS A 452 7.06 -26.41 -29.22
C LYS A 452 7.84 -27.64 -29.72
N ASP A 453 9.01 -27.49 -30.36
CA ASP A 453 9.63 -28.55 -31.18
C ASP A 453 11.13 -28.88 -30.88
N ASN A 454 11.56 -28.78 -29.62
CA ASN A 454 12.78 -29.42 -29.06
C ASN A 454 14.12 -29.27 -29.84
N LYS A 455 14.35 -28.19 -30.60
CA LYS A 455 15.65 -27.91 -31.22
C LYS A 455 16.34 -26.70 -30.58
N VAL A 456 17.14 -26.94 -29.54
CA VAL A 456 17.89 -25.88 -28.85
C VAL A 456 19.14 -25.48 -29.64
N SER A 457 19.29 -24.18 -29.92
CA SER A 457 20.55 -23.56 -30.35
C SER A 457 21.23 -22.88 -29.15
N LYS A 458 22.47 -23.25 -28.85
CA LYS A 458 23.28 -22.59 -27.82
C LYS A 458 23.59 -21.16 -28.24
N ILE A 459 23.03 -20.16 -27.56
CA ILE A 459 23.47 -18.77 -27.69
C ILE A 459 24.53 -18.49 -26.62
N LYS A 460 25.70 -17.99 -27.07
CA LYS A 460 26.83 -17.59 -26.23
C LYS A 460 27.24 -16.13 -26.53
N ASP A 461 26.31 -15.28 -26.91
CA ASP A 461 26.66 -13.95 -27.41
C ASP A 461 26.41 -12.85 -26.37
N ARG A 462 27.40 -11.95 -26.25
CA ARG A 462 27.32 -10.70 -25.46
C ARG A 462 26.81 -9.53 -26.30
N SER A 463 26.47 -9.83 -27.55
CA SER A 463 25.82 -8.94 -28.46
C SER A 463 24.36 -9.31 -28.62
N VAL A 464 23.50 -8.29 -28.64
CA VAL A 464 22.08 -8.41 -28.93
C VAL A 464 21.82 -7.66 -30.23
N MET A 465 21.05 -8.27 -31.14
CA MET A 465 20.65 -7.66 -32.39
C MET A 465 19.12 -7.59 -32.47
N LEU A 466 18.58 -6.39 -32.66
CA LEU A 466 17.16 -6.16 -32.81
C LEU A 466 16.93 -5.06 -33.84
N ASN A 467 16.05 -5.28 -34.81
CA ASN A 467 15.75 -4.35 -35.92
C ASN A 467 17.01 -3.83 -36.65
N GLY A 468 18.01 -4.70 -36.85
CA GLY A 468 19.29 -4.36 -37.48
C GLY A 468 20.26 -3.57 -36.59
N THR A 469 19.88 -3.14 -35.39
CA THR A 469 20.81 -2.52 -34.45
C THR A 469 21.50 -3.60 -33.64
N ARG A 470 22.83 -3.61 -33.60
CA ARG A 470 23.63 -4.52 -32.76
C ARG A 470 24.21 -3.74 -31.58
N VAL A 471 23.98 -4.20 -30.36
CA VAL A 471 24.58 -3.63 -29.15
C VAL A 471 25.42 -4.70 -28.46
N GLU A 472 26.60 -4.33 -28.01
CA GLU A 472 27.61 -5.25 -27.47
C GLU A 472 28.16 -4.72 -26.15
N GLY A 473 28.05 -5.53 -25.10
CA GLY A 473 28.62 -5.25 -23.79
C GLY A 473 30.04 -5.79 -23.64
N SER A 474 30.89 -5.08 -22.88
CA SER A 474 32.27 -5.47 -22.66
C SER A 474 32.42 -6.73 -21.78
N PRO A 475 33.50 -7.51 -21.97
CA PRO A 475 33.80 -8.71 -21.18
C PRO A 475 34.06 -8.42 -19.70
N THR A 476 33.96 -9.46 -18.87
CA THR A 476 34.47 -9.46 -17.49
C THR A 476 35.93 -9.01 -17.42
N SER A 477 36.34 -8.44 -16.29
CA SER A 477 37.70 -7.92 -16.06
C SER A 477 38.08 -6.72 -16.92
N THR A 478 37.11 -6.07 -17.57
CA THR A 478 37.31 -4.82 -18.33
C THR A 478 36.35 -3.72 -17.86
N ALA A 479 36.61 -2.47 -18.28
CA ALA A 479 35.68 -1.37 -18.01
C ALA A 479 34.31 -1.69 -18.65
N ALA A 480 33.23 -1.39 -17.94
CA ALA A 480 31.85 -1.66 -18.35
C ALA A 480 31.40 -0.73 -19.49
N ALA A 481 31.80 -1.05 -20.72
CA ALA A 481 31.56 -0.26 -21.92
C ALA A 481 30.55 -0.94 -22.85
N ILE A 482 29.71 -0.12 -23.49
CA ILE A 482 28.69 -0.53 -24.44
C ILE A 482 29.07 0.01 -25.81
N LYS A 483 29.06 -0.85 -26.82
CA LYS A 483 29.25 -0.49 -28.24
C LYS A 483 27.96 -0.67 -29.00
N ILE A 484 27.65 0.26 -29.89
CA ILE A 484 26.44 0.25 -30.72
C ILE A 484 26.85 0.27 -32.19
N TYR A 485 26.28 -0.65 -32.96
CA TYR A 485 26.47 -0.78 -34.39
C TYR A 485 25.12 -0.69 -35.11
N ASN A 486 25.14 -0.10 -36.30
CA ASN A 486 23.95 0.00 -37.15
C ASN A 486 23.70 -1.29 -37.97
N ALA A 487 22.65 -1.28 -38.80
CA ALA A 487 22.26 -2.39 -39.68
C ALA A 487 23.32 -2.84 -40.70
N LYS A 488 24.33 -2.00 -40.98
CA LYS A 488 25.48 -2.36 -41.82
C LYS A 488 26.68 -2.82 -41.00
N ASN A 489 26.47 -3.13 -39.73
CA ASN A 489 27.50 -3.56 -38.78
C ASN A 489 28.60 -2.51 -38.51
N LYS A 490 28.36 -1.24 -38.83
CA LYS A 490 29.29 -0.14 -38.58
C LYS A 490 29.09 0.39 -37.16
N LEU A 491 30.19 0.55 -36.41
CA LEU A 491 30.17 1.17 -35.08
C LEU A 491 29.68 2.63 -35.21
N VAL A 492 28.64 2.97 -34.46
CA VAL A 492 28.01 4.30 -34.44
C VAL A 492 28.01 4.94 -33.06
N GLY A 493 28.30 4.19 -32.01
CA GLY A 493 28.40 4.72 -30.64
C GLY A 493 29.22 3.84 -29.71
N ILE A 494 29.87 4.47 -28.74
CA ILE A 494 30.53 3.80 -27.62
C ILE A 494 30.43 4.68 -26.38
N PHE A 495 30.04 4.09 -25.24
CA PHE A 495 30.01 4.80 -23.96
C PHE A 495 30.25 3.82 -22.80
N LYS A 496 30.53 4.37 -21.61
CA LYS A 496 30.69 3.61 -20.37
C LYS A 496 29.38 3.64 -19.60
N ALA A 497 28.87 2.48 -19.19
CA ALA A 497 27.64 2.39 -18.41
C ALA A 497 27.89 2.61 -16.91
N TYR A 498 29.11 2.35 -16.44
CA TYR A 498 29.50 2.43 -15.03
C TYR A 498 30.88 3.11 -14.84
N PRO A 499 31.21 3.55 -13.61
CA PRO A 499 32.49 4.18 -13.31
C PRO A 499 33.72 3.34 -13.69
N ASP A 500 34.83 4.01 -13.98
CA ASP A 500 36.04 3.39 -14.54
C ASP A 500 36.72 2.36 -13.65
N ASN A 501 36.55 2.47 -12.33
CA ASN A 501 37.05 1.51 -11.36
C ASN A 501 36.25 0.20 -11.35
N LEU A 502 35.04 0.17 -11.90
CA LEU A 502 34.25 -1.05 -12.02
C LEU A 502 34.73 -1.87 -13.23
N LYS A 503 35.58 -2.88 -12.96
CA LYS A 503 36.13 -3.80 -13.97
C LYS A 503 35.29 -5.08 -14.14
N SER A 504 33.96 -4.97 -14.05
CA SER A 504 33.05 -6.10 -14.16
C SER A 504 32.70 -6.47 -15.61
N GLY A 505 32.98 -5.60 -16.59
CA GLY A 505 32.28 -5.63 -17.86
C GLY A 505 30.80 -5.27 -17.73
N VAL A 506 30.02 -5.45 -18.80
CA VAL A 506 28.57 -5.17 -18.80
C VAL A 506 27.79 -6.19 -19.64
N ARG A 507 26.63 -6.61 -19.15
CA ARG A 507 25.58 -7.29 -19.93
C ARG A 507 24.60 -6.28 -20.48
N VAL A 508 24.08 -6.53 -21.67
CA VAL A 508 23.16 -5.64 -22.36
C VAL A 508 21.96 -6.41 -22.91
N ALA A 509 20.80 -5.78 -22.90
CA ALA A 509 19.60 -6.23 -23.61
C ALA A 509 18.94 -5.04 -24.33
N LEU A 510 18.10 -5.32 -25.33
CA LEU A 510 17.42 -4.32 -26.17
C LEU A 510 15.91 -4.55 -26.20
N GLY A 511 15.13 -3.47 -26.09
CA GLY A 511 13.68 -3.50 -26.29
C GLY A 511 13.06 -2.11 -26.11
N ASP A 512 11.88 -1.89 -26.68
CA ASP A 512 11.11 -0.65 -26.53
C ASP A 512 10.34 -0.68 -25.22
N MET A 513 10.81 0.08 -24.22
CA MET A 513 10.27 0.08 -22.86
C MET A 513 9.28 1.21 -22.61
N ASN A 514 9.22 2.22 -23.48
CA ASN A 514 8.42 3.43 -23.28
C ASN A 514 7.33 3.62 -24.34
N GLY A 515 7.28 2.74 -25.34
CA GLY A 515 6.26 2.71 -26.39
C GLY A 515 6.45 3.77 -27.46
N ASP A 516 7.63 4.39 -27.57
CA ASP A 516 7.93 5.41 -28.57
C ASP A 516 8.39 4.83 -29.93
N GLY A 517 8.51 3.49 -30.02
CA GLY A 517 8.96 2.76 -31.20
C GLY A 517 10.48 2.76 -31.39
N GLN A 518 11.24 3.42 -30.52
CA GLN A 518 12.70 3.33 -30.43
C GLN A 518 13.08 2.28 -29.37
N MET A 519 14.29 1.73 -29.50
CA MET A 519 14.77 0.73 -28.54
C MET A 519 15.55 1.40 -27.41
N GLU A 520 15.38 0.88 -26.20
CA GLU A 520 16.26 1.14 -25.07
C GLU A 520 17.30 0.03 -24.88
N ILE A 521 18.38 0.37 -24.18
CA ILE A 521 19.45 -0.54 -23.76
C ILE A 521 19.35 -0.71 -22.25
N ALA A 522 18.96 -1.91 -21.79
CA ALA A 522 19.17 -2.29 -20.39
C ALA A 522 20.60 -2.76 -20.19
N ALA A 523 21.24 -2.32 -19.12
CA ALA A 523 22.62 -2.63 -18.78
C ALA A 523 22.76 -3.06 -17.31
N LEU A 524 23.58 -4.07 -17.07
CA LEU A 524 23.90 -4.55 -15.72
C LEU A 524 25.37 -5.01 -15.66
N PRO A 525 26.09 -4.82 -14.54
CA PRO A 525 27.42 -5.39 -14.40
C PRO A 525 27.37 -6.90 -14.62
N VAL A 526 28.35 -7.48 -15.34
CA VAL A 526 28.38 -8.95 -15.51
C VAL A 526 28.47 -9.66 -14.15
N TYR A 527 29.19 -9.03 -13.22
CA TYR A 527 29.36 -9.46 -11.84
C TYR A 527 29.44 -8.23 -10.93
N GLY A 528 28.80 -8.27 -9.77
CA GLY A 528 28.90 -7.21 -8.77
C GLY A 528 27.56 -6.83 -8.15
N ALA A 529 27.42 -5.57 -7.77
CA ALA A 529 26.19 -5.07 -7.19
C ALA A 529 25.13 -4.87 -8.30
N PRO A 530 23.84 -5.21 -8.06
CA PRO A 530 22.82 -5.28 -9.10
C PRO A 530 22.17 -3.93 -9.41
N GLN A 531 22.97 -2.92 -9.78
CA GLN A 531 22.40 -1.66 -10.27
C GLN A 531 22.08 -1.78 -11.76
N LEU A 532 20.80 -1.87 -12.11
CA LEU A 532 20.34 -1.85 -13.49
C LEU A 532 20.27 -0.41 -13.98
N LYS A 533 20.74 -0.18 -15.21
CA LYS A 533 20.66 1.11 -15.88
C LYS A 533 19.99 0.97 -17.24
N ILE A 534 19.11 1.90 -17.57
CA ILE A 534 18.41 1.97 -18.86
C ILE A 534 18.93 3.18 -19.63
N PHE A 535 19.40 2.96 -20.85
CA PHE A 535 19.91 4.00 -21.73
C PHE A 535 19.11 4.06 -23.04
N SER A 536 19.04 5.22 -23.66
CA SER A 536 18.67 5.33 -25.08
C SER A 536 19.78 4.77 -25.98
N LEU A 537 19.47 4.50 -27.25
CA LEU A 537 20.48 4.16 -28.29
C LEU A 537 21.54 5.26 -28.53
N ARG A 538 21.37 6.46 -27.97
CA ARG A 538 22.38 7.54 -28.01
C ARG A 538 23.29 7.54 -26.77
N GLY A 539 23.10 6.61 -25.84
CA GLY A 539 23.88 6.53 -24.59
C GLY A 539 23.43 7.49 -23.49
N LYS A 540 22.30 8.20 -23.67
CA LYS A 540 21.68 9.00 -22.59
C LYS A 540 21.05 8.05 -21.56
N LEU A 541 21.40 8.19 -20.29
CA LEU A 541 20.75 7.50 -19.17
C LEU A 541 19.29 7.99 -19.05
N LEU A 542 18.36 7.03 -19.02
CA LEU A 542 16.93 7.28 -18.89
C LEU A 542 16.43 6.95 -17.49
N ASN A 543 16.89 5.82 -16.92
CA ASN A 543 16.54 5.39 -15.57
C ASN A 543 17.65 4.51 -14.96
N GLU A 544 17.68 4.40 -13.63
CA GLU A 544 18.52 3.43 -12.91
C GLU A 544 17.88 3.01 -11.59
N PHE A 545 18.03 1.74 -11.23
CA PHE A 545 17.47 1.20 -9.99
C PHE A 545 18.26 -0.04 -9.53
N TRP A 546 18.16 -0.33 -8.23
CA TRP A 546 18.74 -1.51 -7.62
C TRP A 546 17.76 -2.68 -7.69
N LEU A 547 18.20 -3.83 -8.17
CA LEU A 547 17.38 -5.04 -8.12
C LEU A 547 17.24 -5.53 -6.66
N GLY A 548 16.15 -6.23 -6.35
CA GLY A 548 15.84 -6.72 -4.99
C GLY A 548 16.84 -7.73 -4.38
N PHE A 549 17.93 -8.08 -5.08
CA PHE A 549 18.99 -8.94 -4.58
C PHE A 549 20.09 -8.15 -3.83
N THR A 550 19.75 -7.48 -2.73
CA THR A 550 20.63 -6.43 -2.16
C THR A 550 21.82 -6.93 -1.32
N ALA A 551 21.92 -8.22 -1.01
CA ALA A 551 22.94 -8.73 -0.08
C ALA A 551 24.20 -9.33 -0.71
N ASP A 552 24.21 -9.71 -1.99
CA ASP A 552 25.26 -10.55 -2.56
C ASP A 552 25.68 -10.15 -3.98
N ARG A 553 26.95 -10.41 -4.33
CA ARG A 553 27.50 -10.23 -5.67
C ARG A 553 27.29 -11.50 -6.49
N TYR A 554 26.45 -11.43 -7.53
CA TYR A 554 26.18 -12.54 -8.43
C TYR A 554 26.68 -12.28 -9.84
N TYR A 555 26.70 -13.32 -10.67
CA TYR A 555 26.72 -13.15 -12.12
C TYR A 555 25.31 -12.94 -12.63
N TYR A 556 25.14 -12.03 -13.59
CA TYR A 556 23.81 -11.71 -14.14
C TYR A 556 23.72 -11.97 -15.64
N ASP A 557 22.50 -12.28 -16.11
CA ASP A 557 22.08 -12.14 -17.51
C ASP A 557 20.81 -11.31 -17.59
N LEU A 558 20.61 -10.72 -18.77
CA LEU A 558 19.47 -9.89 -19.11
C LEU A 558 18.85 -10.37 -20.42
N THR A 559 17.52 -10.39 -20.45
CA THR A 559 16.76 -10.39 -21.71
C THR A 559 15.68 -9.32 -21.61
N MET A 560 15.31 -8.73 -22.74
CA MET A 560 14.20 -7.78 -22.83
C MET A 560 13.15 -8.28 -23.80
N PHE A 561 11.89 -8.21 -23.40
CA PHE A 561 10.73 -8.58 -24.20
C PHE A 561 9.45 -8.11 -23.52
N ASP A 562 8.36 -8.06 -24.27
CA ASP A 562 7.02 -7.82 -23.72
C ASP A 562 6.53 -9.08 -22.99
N VAL A 563 6.72 -9.07 -21.68
CA VAL A 563 6.46 -10.20 -20.78
C VAL A 563 4.98 -10.31 -20.46
N ASN A 564 4.29 -9.18 -20.26
CA ASN A 564 2.90 -9.13 -19.79
C ASN A 564 1.88 -8.90 -20.93
N SER A 565 2.36 -8.75 -22.17
CA SER A 565 1.59 -8.46 -23.39
C SER A 565 0.96 -7.07 -23.44
N ASP A 566 1.58 -6.07 -22.82
CA ASP A 566 1.13 -4.67 -22.83
C ASP A 566 1.74 -3.82 -23.96
N LYS A 567 2.56 -4.45 -24.82
CA LYS A 567 3.33 -3.87 -25.93
C LYS A 567 4.58 -3.08 -25.51
N LEU A 568 4.91 -3.03 -24.23
CA LEU A 568 6.16 -2.50 -23.71
C LEU A 568 7.09 -3.67 -23.37
N ALA A 569 8.40 -3.46 -23.54
CA ALA A 569 9.39 -4.45 -23.16
C ALA A 569 9.75 -4.30 -21.67
N GLU A 570 9.81 -5.43 -20.96
CA GLU A 570 10.38 -5.51 -19.62
C GLU A 570 11.74 -6.17 -19.60
N VAL A 571 12.52 -5.88 -18.56
CA VAL A 571 13.81 -6.51 -18.34
C VAL A 571 13.66 -7.73 -17.46
N MET A 572 13.92 -8.89 -18.04
CA MET A 572 14.06 -10.14 -17.32
C MET A 572 15.51 -10.35 -16.92
N VAL A 573 15.74 -10.52 -15.61
CA VAL A 573 17.06 -10.71 -15.01
C VAL A 573 17.18 -12.12 -14.44
N THR A 574 18.33 -12.74 -14.67
CA THR A 574 18.76 -13.97 -13.96
C THR A 574 20.01 -13.71 -13.15
N ARG A 575 20.15 -14.47 -12.06
CA ARG A 575 21.39 -14.53 -11.26
C ARG A 575 21.90 -15.97 -11.16
N TRP A 576 23.22 -16.16 -11.10
CA TRP A 576 23.88 -17.43 -10.79
C TRP A 576 25.25 -17.27 -10.14
#